data_AF-A0A968ZFP5-F1
#
_entry.id   AF-A0A968ZFP5-F1
#
_cell.length_a   1.000
_cell.length_b   1.000
_cell.length_c   1.000
_cell.angle_alpha   90.00
_cell.angle_beta   90.00
_cell.angle_gamma   90.00
#
_symmetry.space_group_name_H-M   'P 1'
#
loop_
_entity.id
_entity.type
_entity.pdbx_description
1 polymer ?
#
loop_
_entity_poly.entity_id
_entity_poly.type
_entity_poly.pdbx_seq_one_letter_code
_entity_poly.pdbx_strand_id
1 'polypeptide(L)'
;MRLEDEVFACKSKADLASLLAREPVLAEDFLYWTGYPSDSAAVEALWVMFSHPAMDTLYQEVKARFPEGLSELGPELKGLFARLQEYYPQAQVPQIKTCLSGLQNDLYLSDTLVVIGLDYFIGPTARWRPKLYEYMLRRFDKPYIAPQLALLVANRYNSTSTADQSALAE
;
A
#
# COMPACT_ATOMS: atom_id res chain seq x y z
N MET A 1 -8.04 -13.35 6.01
CA MET A 1 -6.67 -13.73 5.59
C MET A 1 -5.97 -12.44 5.17
N ARG A 2 -4.70 -12.25 5.53
CA ARG A 2 -3.95 -11.01 5.24
C ARG A 2 -3.10 -11.26 3.98
N LEU A 3 -3.09 -10.35 3.01
CA LEU A 3 -2.39 -10.62 1.74
C LEU A 3 -0.88 -10.72 1.93
N GLU A 4 -0.28 -10.00 2.89
CA GLU A 4 1.13 -10.14 3.22
C GLU A 4 1.51 -11.58 3.63
N ASP A 5 0.62 -12.29 4.32
CA ASP A 5 0.82 -13.70 4.68
C ASP A 5 0.67 -14.60 3.45
N GLU A 6 -0.27 -14.28 2.55
CA GLU A 6 -0.48 -15.03 1.30
C GLU A 6 0.69 -14.88 0.32
N VAL A 7 1.21 -13.65 0.17
CA VAL A 7 2.40 -13.35 -0.64
C VAL A 7 3.60 -14.12 -0.09
N PHE A 8 3.82 -14.09 1.23
CA PHE A 8 4.93 -14.82 1.86
C PHE A 8 4.78 -16.35 1.81
N ALA A 9 3.53 -16.85 1.79
CA ALA A 9 3.23 -18.26 1.71
C ALA A 9 3.49 -18.87 0.32
N CYS A 10 3.55 -18.06 -0.75
CA CYS A 10 3.82 -18.55 -2.10
C CYS A 10 5.16 -19.30 -2.17
N LYS A 11 5.16 -20.55 -2.65
CA LYS A 11 6.37 -21.39 -2.79
C LYS A 11 6.75 -21.69 -4.23
N SER A 12 5.95 -21.22 -5.19
CA SER A 12 6.22 -21.33 -6.60
C SER A 12 5.70 -20.13 -7.41
N LYS A 13 6.21 -19.98 -8.63
CA LYS A 13 5.68 -19.04 -9.63
C LYS A 13 4.19 -19.25 -9.90
N ALA A 14 3.73 -20.51 -9.86
CA ALA A 14 2.33 -20.85 -10.08
C ALA A 14 1.43 -20.36 -8.92
N ASP A 15 1.91 -20.46 -7.68
CA ASP A 15 1.20 -19.92 -6.51
C ASP A 15 1.06 -18.40 -6.62
N LEU A 16 2.17 -17.73 -6.96
CA LEU A 16 2.19 -16.28 -7.12
C LEU A 16 1.28 -15.82 -8.27
N ALA A 17 1.33 -16.48 -9.42
CA ALA A 17 0.44 -16.18 -10.54
C ALA A 17 -1.04 -16.37 -10.16
N SER A 18 -1.35 -17.42 -9.39
CA SER A 18 -2.72 -17.68 -8.93
C SER A 18 -3.22 -16.63 -7.93
N LEU A 19 -2.35 -16.14 -7.04
CA LEU A 19 -2.66 -15.05 -6.13
C LEU A 19 -2.93 -13.75 -6.90
N LEU A 20 -2.07 -13.41 -7.85
CA LEU A 20 -2.16 -12.17 -8.62
C LEU A 20 -3.37 -12.16 -9.57
N ALA A 21 -3.73 -13.31 -10.15
CA ALA A 21 -4.96 -13.45 -10.91
C ALA A 21 -6.24 -13.29 -10.05
N ARG A 22 -6.18 -13.62 -8.76
CA ARG A 22 -7.29 -13.42 -7.82
C ARG A 22 -7.40 -11.97 -7.33
N GLU A 23 -6.30 -11.22 -7.38
CA GLU A 23 -6.18 -9.86 -6.87
C GLU A 23 -5.69 -8.90 -7.97
N PRO A 24 -6.50 -8.62 -9.01
CA PRO A 24 -6.07 -7.88 -10.19
C PRO A 24 -5.62 -6.44 -9.86
N VAL A 25 -6.32 -5.74 -8.96
CA VAL A 25 -5.91 -4.39 -8.54
C VAL A 25 -4.55 -4.40 -7.80
N LEU A 26 -4.31 -5.43 -7.00
CA LEU A 26 -3.01 -5.61 -6.36
C LEU A 26 -1.92 -5.84 -7.41
N ALA A 27 -2.18 -6.71 -8.39
CA ALA A 27 -1.22 -7.05 -9.42
C ALA A 27 -0.93 -5.85 -10.34
N GLU A 28 -1.98 -5.32 -10.97
CA GLU A 28 -1.88 -4.31 -12.03
C GLU A 28 -1.46 -2.95 -11.47
N ASP A 29 -2.17 -2.46 -10.46
CA ASP A 29 -1.99 -1.08 -10.00
C ASP A 29 -0.96 -0.96 -8.89
N PHE A 30 -0.93 -1.91 -7.94
CA PHE A 30 -0.05 -1.81 -6.77
C PHE A 30 1.31 -2.49 -6.95
N LEU A 31 1.42 -3.52 -7.80
CA LEU A 31 2.69 -4.19 -8.11
C LEU A 31 3.17 -3.92 -9.55
N TYR A 32 2.51 -2.99 -10.25
CA TYR A 32 2.85 -2.55 -11.61
C TYR A 32 2.96 -3.70 -12.63
N TRP A 33 2.12 -4.72 -12.52
CA TRP A 33 2.14 -5.90 -13.41
C TRP A 33 2.04 -5.54 -14.89
N THR A 34 1.20 -4.55 -15.25
CA THR A 34 1.02 -4.10 -16.64
C THR A 34 2.23 -3.34 -17.20
N GLY A 35 3.19 -2.97 -16.35
CA GLY A 35 4.45 -2.36 -16.75
C GLY A 35 5.46 -3.35 -17.36
N TYR A 36 5.20 -4.66 -17.27
CA TYR A 36 6.07 -5.69 -17.82
C TYR A 36 5.72 -6.07 -19.26
N PRO A 37 6.68 -6.56 -20.08
CA PRO A 37 6.42 -6.90 -21.48
C PRO A 37 5.43 -8.05 -21.71
N SER A 38 5.17 -8.87 -20.69
CA SER A 38 4.21 -9.99 -20.73
C SER A 38 3.90 -10.49 -19.31
N ASP A 39 2.79 -11.20 -19.13
CA ASP A 39 2.43 -11.84 -17.84
C ASP A 39 3.54 -12.76 -17.32
N SER A 40 4.15 -13.55 -18.20
CA SER A 40 5.26 -14.44 -17.84
C SER A 40 6.45 -13.65 -17.31
N ALA A 41 6.78 -12.52 -17.93
CA ALA A 41 7.85 -11.64 -17.48
C ALA A 41 7.52 -10.97 -16.13
N ALA A 42 6.26 -10.58 -15.91
CA ALA A 42 5.79 -10.03 -14.64
C ALA A 42 5.92 -11.06 -13.51
N VAL A 43 5.41 -12.29 -13.70
CA VAL A 43 5.52 -13.38 -12.74
C VAL A 43 6.99 -13.69 -12.44
N GLU A 44 7.85 -13.72 -13.45
CA GLU A 44 9.28 -13.98 -13.26
C GLU A 44 9.92 -12.92 -12.37
N ALA A 45 9.72 -11.64 -12.68
CA ALA A 45 10.32 -10.53 -11.95
C ALA A 45 9.81 -10.46 -10.51
N LEU A 46 8.49 -10.56 -10.32
CA LEU A 46 7.88 -10.56 -8.99
C LEU A 46 8.29 -11.80 -8.19
N TRP A 47 8.43 -12.97 -8.83
CA TRP A 47 8.92 -14.17 -8.16
C TRP A 47 10.36 -14.01 -7.69
N VAL A 48 11.26 -13.49 -8.53
CA VAL A 48 12.65 -13.20 -8.14
C VAL A 48 12.70 -12.24 -6.96
N MET A 49 11.84 -11.22 -6.94
CA MET A 49 11.73 -10.27 -5.83
C MET A 49 11.22 -10.94 -4.55
N PHE A 50 10.05 -11.59 -4.61
CA PHE A 50 9.39 -12.19 -3.43
C PHE A 50 10.15 -13.39 -2.85
N SER A 51 10.95 -14.10 -3.66
CA SER A 51 11.80 -15.20 -3.22
C SER A 51 13.16 -14.76 -2.68
N HIS A 52 13.50 -13.46 -2.77
CA HIS A 52 14.77 -12.96 -2.27
C HIS A 52 14.87 -13.07 -0.73
N PRO A 53 16.02 -13.48 -0.15
CA PRO A 53 16.14 -13.66 1.31
C PRO A 53 15.81 -12.44 2.16
N ALA A 54 15.98 -11.22 1.62
CA ALA A 54 15.59 -9.99 2.29
C ALA A 54 14.08 -9.94 2.62
N MET A 55 13.24 -10.60 1.83
CA MET A 55 11.80 -10.62 2.04
C MET A 55 11.40 -11.33 3.32
N ASP A 56 12.15 -12.34 3.77
CA ASP A 56 11.89 -13.02 5.04
C ASP A 56 12.05 -12.04 6.21
N THR A 57 13.17 -11.32 6.27
CA THR A 57 13.38 -10.35 7.34
C THR A 57 12.36 -9.21 7.27
N LEU A 58 11.98 -8.75 6.07
CA LEU A 58 10.99 -7.68 5.92
C LEU A 58 9.62 -8.15 6.42
N TYR A 59 9.24 -9.39 6.10
CA TYR A 59 8.02 -10.02 6.61
C TYR A 59 8.03 -10.14 8.14
N GLN A 60 9.15 -10.57 8.75
CA GLN A 60 9.25 -10.63 10.21
C GLN A 60 9.13 -9.24 10.86
N GLU A 61 9.74 -8.21 10.28
CA GLU A 61 9.64 -6.83 10.77
C GLU A 61 8.19 -6.30 10.65
N VAL A 62 7.51 -6.58 9.53
CA VAL A 62 6.08 -6.27 9.37
C VAL A 62 5.25 -6.97 10.44
N LYS A 63 5.46 -8.27 10.68
CA LYS A 63 4.71 -8.98 11.73
C LYS A 63 4.98 -8.45 13.13
N ALA A 64 6.21 -8.05 13.42
CA ALA A 64 6.55 -7.45 14.71
C ALA A 64 5.91 -6.07 14.89
N ARG A 65 5.84 -5.25 13.83
CA ARG A 65 5.24 -3.90 13.88
C ARG A 65 3.71 -3.92 13.86
N PHE A 66 3.12 -4.88 13.13
CA PHE A 66 1.70 -5.03 12.85
C PHE A 66 1.19 -6.43 13.22
N PRO A 67 1.29 -6.85 14.51
CA PRO A 67 0.87 -8.19 14.94
C PRO A 67 -0.61 -8.44 14.64
N GLU A 68 -1.45 -7.44 14.92
CA GLU A 68 -2.90 -7.45 14.68
C GLU A 68 -3.30 -6.69 13.41
N GLY A 69 -2.36 -6.53 12.46
CA GLY A 69 -2.56 -5.74 11.25
C GLY A 69 -2.82 -4.26 11.55
N LEU A 70 -3.91 -3.73 11.01
CA LEU A 70 -4.31 -2.33 11.17
C LEU A 70 -5.31 -2.10 12.32
N SER A 71 -5.56 -3.09 13.17
CA SER A 71 -6.56 -3.00 14.24
C SER A 71 -6.38 -1.76 15.13
N GLU A 72 -5.13 -1.41 15.46
CA GLU A 72 -4.79 -0.21 16.24
C GLU A 72 -5.15 1.11 15.54
N LEU A 73 -5.18 1.13 14.20
CA LEU A 73 -5.52 2.30 13.38
C LEU A 73 -7.00 2.31 12.97
N GLY A 74 -7.78 1.30 13.40
CA GLY A 74 -9.18 1.16 13.08
C GLY A 74 -10.02 2.42 13.41
N PRO A 75 -9.88 3.03 14.59
CA PRO A 75 -10.59 4.26 14.94
C PRO A 75 -10.28 5.43 14.00
N GLU A 76 -9.00 5.65 13.66
CA GLU A 76 -8.55 6.73 12.79
C GLU A 76 -9.04 6.54 11.36
N LEU A 77 -8.88 5.33 10.82
CA LEU A 77 -9.34 4.98 9.46
C LEU A 77 -10.87 5.07 9.36
N LYS A 78 -11.60 4.58 10.37
CA LYS A 78 -13.06 4.72 10.43
C LYS A 78 -13.46 6.20 10.51
N GLY A 79 -12.77 6.98 11.32
CA GLY A 79 -13.01 8.42 11.45
C GLY A 79 -12.71 9.19 10.17
N LEU A 80 -11.71 8.78 9.39
CA LEU A 80 -11.42 9.34 8.07
C LEU A 80 -12.59 9.11 7.11
N PHE A 81 -12.99 7.86 6.91
CA PHE A 81 -14.04 7.53 5.94
C PHE A 81 -15.44 7.99 6.37
N ALA A 82 -15.71 8.08 7.67
CA ALA A 82 -16.94 8.68 8.17
C ALA A 82 -17.04 10.17 7.80
N ARG A 83 -15.95 10.93 7.97
CA ARG A 83 -15.89 12.34 7.55
C ARG A 83 -15.97 12.48 6.04
N LEU A 84 -15.34 11.59 5.28
CA LEU A 84 -15.46 11.58 3.83
C LEU A 84 -16.93 11.48 3.39
N GLN A 85 -17.68 10.55 3.98
CA GLN A 85 -19.11 10.41 3.67
C GLN A 85 -19.96 11.60 4.16
N GLU A 86 -19.58 12.24 5.26
CA GLU A 86 -20.26 13.44 5.76
C GLU A 86 -20.17 14.60 4.75
N TYR A 87 -18.98 14.84 4.18
CA TYR A 87 -18.77 15.92 3.21
C TYR A 87 -19.14 15.54 1.78
N TYR A 88 -19.01 14.27 1.42
CA TYR A 88 -19.26 13.74 0.08
C TYR A 88 -20.17 12.51 0.17
N PRO A 89 -21.50 12.68 0.29
CA PRO A 89 -22.43 11.57 0.48
C PRO A 89 -22.45 10.51 -0.64
N GLN A 90 -21.95 10.86 -1.83
CA GLN A 90 -21.80 9.94 -2.96
C GLN A 90 -20.47 9.17 -2.96
N ALA A 91 -19.53 9.51 -2.07
CA ALA A 91 -18.26 8.83 -1.95
C ALA A 91 -18.45 7.39 -1.47
N GLN A 92 -17.80 6.46 -2.17
CA GLN A 92 -17.75 5.07 -1.74
C GLN A 92 -16.65 4.91 -0.68
N VAL A 93 -16.91 4.08 0.33
CA VAL A 93 -15.89 3.74 1.32
C VAL A 93 -15.11 2.54 0.77
N PRO A 94 -13.83 2.70 0.44
CA PRO A 94 -13.05 1.62 -0.13
C PRO A 94 -12.78 0.51 0.89
N GLN A 95 -12.68 -0.71 0.41
CA GLN A 95 -12.12 -1.81 1.20
C GLN A 95 -10.63 -1.55 1.43
N ILE A 96 -10.15 -1.76 2.65
CA ILE A 96 -8.72 -1.64 2.96
C ILE A 96 -8.08 -3.02 2.95
N LYS A 97 -7.01 -3.17 2.18
CA LYS A 97 -6.14 -4.34 2.17
C LYS A 97 -4.71 -3.92 2.51
N THR A 98 -3.97 -4.83 3.12
CA THR A 98 -2.54 -4.69 3.41
C THR A 98 -1.75 -5.61 2.51
N CYS A 99 -0.49 -5.30 2.24
CA CYS A 99 0.40 -6.12 1.44
C CYS A 99 1.84 -5.99 1.94
N LEU A 100 2.67 -7.00 1.65
CA LEU A 100 4.12 -6.92 1.69
C LEU A 100 4.59 -6.59 0.27
N SER A 101 4.92 -5.32 -0.03
CA SER A 101 5.16 -4.88 -1.42
C SER A 101 6.58 -5.12 -1.93
N GLY A 102 7.53 -5.39 -1.03
CA GLY A 102 8.95 -5.45 -1.38
C GLY A 102 9.54 -4.05 -1.61
N LEU A 103 9.02 -3.05 -0.91
CA LEU A 103 9.33 -1.63 -1.07
C LEU A 103 9.10 -1.12 -2.51
N GLN A 104 8.06 -1.62 -3.19
CA GLN A 104 7.67 -1.15 -4.52
C GLN A 104 6.71 0.04 -4.45
N ASN A 105 5.68 -0.06 -3.62
CA ASN A 105 4.67 0.98 -3.39
C ASN A 105 4.25 1.03 -1.92
N ASP A 106 3.96 2.24 -1.44
CA ASP A 106 3.55 2.50 -0.06
C ASP A 106 2.02 2.48 0.10
N LEU A 107 1.29 3.24 -0.72
CA LEU A 107 -0.16 3.37 -0.69
C LEU A 107 -0.73 3.39 -2.11
N TYR A 108 -1.89 2.77 -2.27
CA TYR A 108 -2.73 2.91 -3.46
C TYR A 108 -4.18 3.15 -3.06
N LEU A 109 -4.88 3.98 -3.84
CA LEU A 109 -6.28 4.34 -3.64
C LEU A 109 -7.03 4.32 -4.98
N SER A 110 -8.12 3.56 -5.03
CA SER A 110 -9.17 3.64 -6.04
C SER A 110 -10.52 3.99 -5.41
N ASP A 111 -11.59 4.03 -6.20
CA ASP A 111 -12.94 4.25 -5.68
C ASP A 111 -13.40 3.17 -4.69
N THR A 112 -12.87 1.95 -4.81
CA THR A 112 -13.36 0.78 -4.08
C THR A 112 -12.29 0.07 -3.27
N LEU A 113 -11.00 0.40 -3.45
CA LEU A 113 -9.90 -0.29 -2.78
C LEU A 113 -8.81 0.67 -2.32
N VAL A 114 -8.31 0.42 -1.10
CA VAL A 114 -7.04 0.95 -0.60
C VAL A 114 -6.11 -0.24 -0.40
N VAL A 115 -4.87 -0.12 -0.90
CA VAL A 115 -3.80 -1.09 -0.62
C VAL A 115 -2.69 -0.39 0.14
N ILE A 116 -2.24 -0.99 1.24
CA ILE A 116 -1.22 -0.45 2.13
C ILE A 116 -0.02 -1.40 2.19
N GLY A 117 1.13 -0.97 1.68
CA GLY A 117 2.41 -1.67 1.80
C GLY A 117 2.96 -1.53 3.21
N LEU A 118 2.74 -2.52 4.07
CA LEU A 118 3.11 -2.43 5.49
C LEU A 118 4.62 -2.32 5.71
N ASP A 119 5.40 -2.83 4.76
CA ASP A 119 6.85 -2.76 4.72
C ASP A 119 7.40 -1.34 4.62
N TYR A 120 6.62 -0.38 4.12
CA TYR A 120 6.98 1.04 4.18
C TYR A 120 6.74 1.66 5.56
N PHE A 121 5.91 1.07 6.42
CA PHE A 121 5.47 1.70 7.67
C PHE A 121 6.02 1.02 8.92
N ILE A 122 7.13 0.28 8.77
CA ILE A 122 7.85 -0.35 9.89
C ILE A 122 8.43 0.70 10.84
N GLY A 123 8.82 1.87 10.33
CA GLY A 123 9.37 2.96 11.12
C GLY A 123 10.90 3.07 11.06
N PRO A 124 11.50 3.88 11.95
CA PRO A 124 12.93 4.19 11.93
C PRO A 124 13.84 2.98 12.23
N THR A 125 13.28 1.92 12.81
CA THR A 125 14.01 0.69 13.14
C THR A 125 14.02 -0.33 12.00
N ALA A 126 13.35 -0.04 10.87
CA ALA A 126 13.32 -0.94 9.72
C ALA A 126 14.72 -1.18 9.16
N ARG A 127 15.05 -2.44 8.88
CA ARG A 127 16.36 -2.79 8.29
C ARG A 127 16.52 -2.23 6.89
N TRP A 128 15.43 -2.23 6.11
CA TRP A 128 15.37 -1.63 4.79
C TRP A 128 14.37 -0.50 4.75
N ARG A 129 14.77 0.59 4.13
CA ARG A 129 13.95 1.79 3.92
C ARG A 129 14.17 2.31 2.50
N PRO A 130 13.19 3.01 1.92
CA PRO A 130 13.38 3.73 0.67
C PRO A 130 14.59 4.67 0.75
N LYS A 131 15.29 4.87 -0.37
CA LYS A 131 16.46 5.77 -0.43
C LYS A 131 16.02 7.24 -0.48
N LEU A 132 15.62 7.78 0.67
CA LEU A 132 15.11 9.15 0.83
C LEU A 132 15.85 9.88 1.94
N TYR A 133 15.71 11.21 1.99
CA TYR A 133 16.25 12.01 3.09
C TYR A 133 15.54 11.69 4.42
N GLU A 134 16.25 11.81 5.54
CA GLU A 134 15.74 11.44 6.87
C GLU A 134 14.43 12.15 7.22
N TYR A 135 14.27 13.41 6.79
CA TYR A 135 13.04 14.15 7.04
C TYR A 135 11.83 13.53 6.34
N MET A 136 12.01 12.94 5.15
CA MET A 136 10.96 12.22 4.42
C MET A 136 10.69 10.88 5.09
N LEU A 137 11.73 10.20 5.60
CA LEU A 137 11.58 8.90 6.26
C LEU A 137 10.72 8.94 7.53
N ARG A 138 10.56 10.12 8.15
CA ARG A 138 9.70 10.29 9.32
C ARG A 138 8.24 9.89 9.09
N ARG A 139 7.73 9.98 7.85
CA ARG A 139 6.34 9.59 7.52
C ARG A 139 6.18 8.09 7.28
N PHE A 140 7.26 7.32 7.24
CA PHE A 140 7.26 5.89 6.99
C PHE A 140 7.20 5.10 8.30
N ASP A 141 6.19 5.40 9.12
CA ASP A 141 5.88 4.74 10.40
C ASP A 141 4.36 4.61 10.59
N LYS A 142 3.92 3.61 11.36
CA LYS A 142 2.52 3.24 11.60
C LYS A 142 1.58 4.43 11.90
N PRO A 143 1.91 5.40 12.77
CA PRO A 143 1.00 6.51 13.08
C PRO A 143 0.69 7.41 11.87
N TYR A 144 1.52 7.37 10.82
CA TYR A 144 1.36 8.21 9.64
C TYR A 144 0.57 7.55 8.51
N ILE A 145 0.13 6.29 8.67
CA ILE A 145 -0.71 5.61 7.67
C ILE A 145 -2.04 6.37 7.48
N ALA A 146 -2.80 6.62 8.55
CA ALA A 146 -4.09 7.29 8.45
C ALA A 146 -3.97 8.75 7.96
N PRO A 147 -3.01 9.58 8.44
CA PRO A 147 -2.78 10.91 7.88
C PRO A 147 -2.41 10.92 6.40
N GLN A 148 -1.55 9.99 5.94
CA GLN A 148 -1.18 9.92 4.52
C GLN A 148 -2.33 9.45 3.65
N LEU A 149 -3.10 8.47 4.12
CA LEU A 149 -4.31 8.06 3.42
C LEU A 149 -5.34 9.19 3.35
N ALA A 150 -5.48 9.98 4.43
CA ALA A 150 -6.35 11.15 4.43
C ALA A 150 -5.92 12.18 3.37
N LEU A 151 -4.63 12.44 3.23
CA LEU A 151 -4.09 13.32 2.19
C LEU A 151 -4.37 12.76 0.78
N LEU A 152 -4.11 11.47 0.56
CA LEU A 152 -4.36 10.81 -0.72
C LEU A 152 -5.84 10.84 -1.11
N VAL A 153 -6.74 10.61 -0.14
CA VAL A 153 -8.18 10.76 -0.32
C VAL A 153 -8.54 12.21 -0.63
N ALA A 154 -8.04 13.18 0.14
CA ALA A 154 -8.33 14.60 -0.07
C ALA A 154 -7.95 15.06 -1.48
N ASN A 155 -6.79 14.63 -2.00
CA ASN A 155 -6.36 14.98 -3.35
C ASN A 155 -7.31 14.50 -4.46
N ARG A 156 -8.11 13.45 -4.21
CA ARG A 156 -9.15 13.00 -5.16
C ARG A 156 -10.37 13.93 -5.20
N TYR A 157 -10.67 14.61 -4.10
CA TYR A 157 -11.88 15.44 -3.93
C TYR A 157 -11.60 16.95 -3.97
N ASN A 158 -10.36 17.35 -3.75
CA ASN A 158 -9.95 18.74 -3.89
C ASN A 158 -10.11 19.17 -5.34
N SER A 159 -10.83 20.26 -5.55
CA SER A 159 -10.90 20.92 -6.86
C SER A 159 -9.59 21.66 -7.10
N THR A 160 -8.58 20.95 -7.59
CA THR A 160 -7.33 21.57 -8.03
C THR A 160 -7.47 21.97 -9.50
N SER A 161 -7.11 23.21 -9.82
CA SER A 161 -7.05 23.70 -11.20
C SER A 161 -5.62 24.10 -11.49
N THR A 162 -5.02 23.57 -12.55
CA THR A 162 -3.66 23.95 -12.98
C THR A 162 -3.56 25.41 -13.45
N ALA A 163 -4.71 26.06 -13.67
CA ALA A 163 -4.81 27.48 -13.97
C ALA A 163 -5.01 28.36 -12.72
N ASP A 164 -5.30 27.76 -11.57
CA ASP A 164 -5.36 28.47 -10.31
C ASP A 164 -3.94 28.80 -9.83
N GLN A 165 -3.72 30.04 -9.40
CA GLN A 165 -2.42 30.50 -8.86
C GLN A 165 -2.47 30.62 -7.33
N SER A 166 -3.56 30.16 -6.71
CA SER A 166 -3.66 30.04 -5.26
C SER A 166 -2.78 28.91 -4.72
N ALA A 167 -2.50 28.92 -3.42
CA ALA A 167 -1.78 27.84 -2.75
C ALA A 167 -2.52 26.48 -2.75
N LEU A 168 -3.73 26.41 -3.33
CA LEU A 168 -4.54 25.20 -3.47
C LEU A 168 -4.44 24.57 -4.88
N ALA A 169 -3.67 25.17 -5.78
CA ALA A 169 -3.40 24.58 -7.09
C ALA A 169 -2.24 23.58 -7.00
N GLU A 170 -2.46 22.34 -7.45
CA GLU A 170 -1.41 21.35 -7.74
C GLU A 170 -1.14 21.28 -9.24
#